data_AF-A0A4V2E638-F1
#
_entry.id   AF-A0A4V2E638-F1
#
_cell.length_a   1.000
_cell.length_b   1.000
_cell.length_c   1.000
_cell.angle_alpha   90.00
_cell.angle_beta   90.00
_cell.angle_gamma   90.00
#
_symmetry.space_group_name_H-M   'P 1'
#
loop_
_entity.id
_entity.type
_entity.pdbx_description
1 polymer ?
#
loop_
_entity_poly.entity_id
_entity_poly.type
_entity_poly.pdbx_seq_one_letter_code
_entity_poly.pdbx_strand_id
1 'polypeptide(L)'
;MPSIAPGRIDLAQRLLGRPSLRHRLAGNTGSASHYDSWINILNSSQTIIASNDDSSPADPGSVHINDSFLAATLNAGTYYVQVGRWASGDPDGTTFNAAVNYELQVSLTPPTVTDPLILDLGQNGYTFSSIAEGVSFDINGDGTREQVAWNSSGDGLLAMDLNGNGLIDNGTELFTPVFGTGSFSSGAEALASLDSNHDELIDSNDQAFQNLLIWKDLDADGSTDEGELTSLSDEGIKSISVPSTPTSNEISGQEVIGEGVFTRTDDSSGSYVEVALEIATNAPPENKLLAGGEGDDVLFGLPGIAETLTGGTGADTFVFNDVKAVDLVADYEFGEDKVDLTSLLHIGDGDIGDFVSYDSLKGTLTVDLDGTGEGEAVTIASFNSRPQNLTIIFDNGFHIL
;
A
#
# COMPACT_ATOMS: atom_id res chain seq x y z
N MET A 1 6.73 29.40 -38.29
CA MET A 1 7.40 28.93 -37.05
C MET A 1 6.39 28.04 -36.34
N PRO A 2 6.75 26.80 -35.96
CA PRO A 2 5.81 25.90 -35.32
C PRO A 2 5.47 26.43 -33.92
N SER A 3 4.18 26.42 -33.56
CA SER A 3 3.70 26.70 -32.22
C SER A 3 4.13 25.58 -31.28
N ILE A 4 4.85 25.92 -30.23
CA ILE A 4 5.24 24.99 -29.17
C ILE A 4 3.96 24.63 -28.40
N ALA A 5 3.57 23.36 -28.42
CA ALA A 5 2.44 22.84 -27.65
C ALA A 5 2.76 22.93 -26.13
N PRO A 6 1.78 23.24 -25.27
CA PRO A 6 1.98 23.34 -23.83
C PRO A 6 2.45 21.99 -23.25
N GLY A 7 3.48 22.04 -22.39
CA GLY A 7 4.03 20.87 -21.71
C GLY A 7 3.03 20.28 -20.72
N ARG A 8 2.36 19.19 -21.11
CA ARG A 8 1.71 18.26 -20.20
C ARG A 8 2.79 17.39 -19.55
N ILE A 9 2.75 17.25 -18.23
CA ILE A 9 3.41 16.12 -17.56
C ILE A 9 2.36 15.00 -17.55
N ASP A 10 2.40 14.12 -18.55
CA ASP A 10 1.60 12.90 -18.57
C ASP A 10 2.27 11.86 -17.65
N LEU A 11 1.93 11.86 -16.36
CA LEU A 11 2.10 10.66 -15.53
C LEU A 11 0.86 9.78 -15.73
N ALA A 12 0.90 8.90 -16.73
CA ALA A 12 -0.06 7.82 -16.84
C ALA A 12 0.44 6.65 -15.99
N GLN A 13 -0.16 6.43 -14.82
CA GLN A 13 0.03 5.20 -14.05
C GLN A 13 -1.29 4.42 -14.01
N ARG A 14 -1.20 3.12 -14.31
CA ARG A 14 -2.30 2.16 -14.16
C ARG A 14 -2.24 1.66 -12.71
N LEU A 15 -3.28 1.93 -11.94
CA LEU A 15 -3.35 1.55 -10.53
C LEU A 15 -4.16 0.26 -10.39
N LEU A 16 -3.57 -0.75 -9.74
CA LEU A 16 -4.17 -2.05 -9.40
C LEU A 16 -4.71 -1.98 -7.95
N GLY A 17 -5.88 -2.56 -7.65
CA GLY A 17 -6.54 -2.45 -6.33
C GLY A 17 -7.22 -1.12 -5.99
N ARG A 18 -7.51 -0.85 -4.70
CA ARG A 18 -8.03 0.43 -4.15
C ARG A 18 -6.88 1.29 -3.58
N PRO A 19 -6.19 2.09 -4.39
CA PRO A 19 -5.00 2.81 -3.98
C PRO A 19 -5.40 4.15 -3.36
N SER A 20 -4.66 4.57 -2.34
CA SER A 20 -4.72 5.95 -1.85
C SER A 20 -3.71 6.79 -2.63
N LEU A 21 -4.17 7.80 -3.36
CA LEU A 21 -3.32 8.77 -4.06
C LEU A 21 -3.27 10.06 -3.23
N ARG A 22 -2.07 10.53 -2.88
CA ARG A 22 -1.84 11.80 -2.16
C ARG A 22 -0.82 12.66 -2.89
N HIS A 23 -1.00 13.98 -2.83
CA HIS A 23 -0.13 14.93 -3.51
C HIS A 23 -0.05 16.28 -2.78
N ARG A 24 1.11 16.94 -2.92
CA ARG A 24 1.44 18.28 -2.41
C ARG A 24 2.33 19.02 -3.43
N LEU A 25 2.14 20.33 -3.59
CA LEU A 25 3.09 21.24 -4.25
C LEU A 25 3.76 22.11 -3.20
N ALA A 26 5.09 22.17 -3.23
CA ALA A 26 5.87 23.12 -2.41
C ALA A 26 6.69 24.04 -3.33
N GLY A 27 6.58 25.35 -3.13
CA GLY A 27 7.41 26.34 -3.82
C GLY A 27 8.67 26.66 -3.01
N ASN A 28 9.83 26.14 -3.41
CA ASN A 28 11.10 26.50 -2.78
C ASN A 28 11.77 27.68 -3.51
N THR A 29 11.56 28.92 -3.06
CA THR A 29 12.55 30.00 -3.29
C THR A 29 12.46 31.04 -2.16
N GLY A 30 13.60 31.38 -1.54
CA GLY A 30 13.72 32.36 -0.45
C GLY A 30 13.42 33.83 -0.84
N SER A 31 12.28 34.10 -1.49
CA SER A 31 11.75 35.45 -1.67
C SER A 31 10.23 35.44 -1.50
N ALA A 32 9.71 36.40 -0.74
CA ALA A 32 8.34 36.49 -0.19
C ALA A 32 7.21 36.70 -1.22
N SER A 33 7.18 35.92 -2.30
CA SER A 33 6.05 35.83 -3.22
C SER A 33 5.56 34.38 -3.26
N HIS A 34 4.76 34.04 -2.25
CA HIS A 34 4.10 32.75 -2.11
C HIS A 34 3.05 32.57 -3.21
N TYR A 35 3.01 31.40 -3.84
CA TYR A 35 2.11 31.10 -4.94
C TYR A 35 0.92 30.27 -4.44
N ASP A 36 -0.27 30.76 -4.70
CA ASP A 36 -1.53 30.04 -4.54
C ASP A 36 -1.58 28.93 -5.61
N SER A 37 -1.89 27.71 -5.18
CA SER A 37 -1.81 26.48 -5.99
C SER A 37 -3.15 25.76 -5.99
N TRP A 38 -3.38 24.94 -7.00
CA TRP A 38 -4.52 24.02 -7.07
C TRP A 38 -4.07 22.63 -7.55
N ILE A 39 -4.81 21.60 -7.13
CA ILE A 39 -4.63 20.21 -7.53
C ILE A 39 -5.97 19.55 -7.86
N ASN A 40 -6.00 18.79 -8.95
CA ASN A 40 -7.10 17.92 -9.34
C ASN A 40 -6.63 16.48 -9.53
N ILE A 41 -7.50 15.52 -9.18
CA ILE A 41 -7.46 14.15 -9.67
C ILE A 41 -8.58 14.00 -10.69
N LEU A 42 -8.24 13.51 -11.88
CA LEU A 42 -9.16 13.25 -12.97
C LEU A 42 -9.22 11.76 -13.26
N ASN A 43 -10.40 11.26 -13.64
CA ASN A 43 -10.54 9.89 -14.16
C ASN A 43 -10.09 9.77 -15.63
N SER A 44 -10.15 8.56 -16.18
CA SER A 44 -9.79 8.25 -17.57
C SER A 44 -10.55 9.07 -18.63
N SER A 45 -11.74 9.59 -18.28
CA SER A 45 -12.57 10.45 -19.13
C SER A 45 -12.25 11.94 -18.98
N GLN A 46 -11.15 12.30 -18.30
CA GLN A 46 -10.75 13.68 -17.97
C GLN A 46 -11.82 14.43 -17.15
N THR A 47 -12.62 13.71 -16.36
CA THR A 47 -13.55 14.32 -15.41
C THR A 47 -12.84 14.47 -14.07
N ILE A 48 -12.87 15.66 -13.49
CA ILE A 48 -12.37 15.92 -12.14
C ILE A 48 -13.22 15.12 -11.15
N ILE A 49 -12.58 14.26 -10.38
CA ILE A 49 -13.21 13.42 -9.35
C ILE A 49 -12.86 13.87 -7.93
N ALA A 50 -11.75 14.59 -7.79
CA ALA A 50 -11.35 15.24 -6.56
C ALA A 50 -10.54 16.49 -6.93
N SER A 51 -10.74 17.59 -6.22
CA SER A 51 -10.05 18.84 -6.46
C SER A 51 -9.83 19.56 -5.14
N ASN A 52 -8.71 20.25 -5.03
CA ASN A 52 -8.49 21.24 -3.99
C ASN A 52 -7.83 22.47 -4.62
N ASP A 53 -8.47 23.61 -4.48
CA ASP A 53 -8.04 24.90 -4.99
C ASP A 53 -7.89 25.96 -3.90
N ASP A 54 -7.84 25.57 -2.62
CA ASP A 54 -7.56 26.41 -1.43
C ASP A 54 -8.72 27.09 -0.68
N SER A 55 -9.99 26.73 -0.94
CA SER A 55 -11.11 27.45 -0.32
C SER A 55 -11.20 27.25 1.21
N SER A 56 -10.69 28.23 1.97
CA SER A 56 -10.73 28.40 3.43
C SER A 56 -11.92 27.73 4.16
N PRO A 57 -11.71 27.15 5.37
CA PRO A 57 -10.49 27.19 6.18
C PRO A 57 -9.41 26.20 5.70
N ALA A 58 -8.16 26.40 6.10
CA ALA A 58 -7.03 25.56 5.70
C ALA A 58 -7.34 24.06 5.88
N ASP A 59 -7.26 23.31 4.79
CA ASP A 59 -7.65 21.90 4.76
C ASP A 59 -6.58 20.99 5.41
N PRO A 60 -6.99 19.83 5.98
CA PRO A 60 -6.08 18.88 6.58
C PRO A 60 -4.98 18.45 5.60
N GLY A 61 -3.71 18.65 5.97
CA GLY A 61 -2.54 18.30 5.15
C GLY A 61 -1.89 19.47 4.40
N SER A 62 -2.52 20.64 4.35
CA SER A 62 -1.89 21.88 3.88
C SER A 62 -1.12 22.56 5.01
N VAL A 63 0.18 22.82 4.80
CA VAL A 63 1.04 23.50 5.80
C VAL A 63 1.05 25.03 5.65
N HIS A 64 0.52 25.55 4.54
CA HIS A 64 0.39 26.98 4.29
C HIS A 64 -0.93 27.28 3.56
N ILE A 65 -1.47 28.48 3.77
CA ILE A 65 -2.74 28.94 3.18
C ILE A 65 -2.74 29.07 1.64
N ASN A 66 -1.62 28.76 0.98
CA ASN A 66 -1.44 28.87 -0.47
C ASN A 66 -1.04 27.53 -1.10
N ASP A 67 -0.92 26.46 -0.30
CA ASP A 67 -0.53 25.12 -0.74
C ASP A 67 -1.79 24.24 -0.83
N SER A 68 -1.99 23.55 -1.95
CA SER A 68 -3.05 22.53 -2.05
C SER A 68 -2.55 21.16 -1.62
N PHE A 69 -3.38 20.48 -0.84
CA PHE A 69 -3.25 19.06 -0.52
C PHE A 69 -4.52 18.32 -0.92
N LEU A 70 -4.38 17.12 -1.48
CA LEU A 70 -5.53 16.27 -1.79
C LEU A 70 -5.23 14.81 -1.47
N ALA A 71 -6.18 14.16 -0.81
CA ALA A 71 -6.21 12.73 -0.59
C ALA A 71 -7.52 12.17 -1.13
N ALA A 72 -7.45 11.13 -1.95
CA ALA A 72 -8.62 10.43 -2.47
C ALA A 72 -8.42 8.91 -2.46
N THR A 73 -9.48 8.19 -2.13
CA THR A 73 -9.58 6.74 -2.37
C THR A 73 -10.10 6.51 -3.77
N LEU A 74 -9.36 5.76 -4.57
CA LEU A 74 -9.69 5.50 -5.97
C LEU A 74 -10.09 4.03 -6.15
N ASN A 75 -11.04 3.76 -7.05
CA ASN A 75 -11.28 2.41 -7.54
C ASN A 75 -10.20 2.04 -8.56
N ALA A 76 -10.07 0.75 -8.92
CA ALA A 76 -9.16 0.34 -9.99
C ALA A 76 -9.44 1.12 -11.29
N GLY A 77 -8.37 1.62 -11.94
CA GLY A 77 -8.52 2.43 -13.16
C GLY A 77 -7.33 3.32 -13.49
N THR A 78 -7.49 4.11 -14.56
CA THR A 78 -6.53 5.14 -14.98
C THR A 78 -6.96 6.50 -14.45
N TYR A 79 -6.03 7.20 -13.80
CA TYR A 79 -6.23 8.54 -13.28
C TYR A 79 -5.12 9.48 -13.74
N TYR A 80 -5.44 10.77 -13.74
CA TYR A 80 -4.51 11.84 -14.05
C TYR A 80 -4.44 12.81 -12.88
N VAL A 81 -3.24 13.19 -12.47
CA VAL A 81 -3.03 14.29 -11.52
C VAL A 81 -2.77 15.54 -12.33
N GLN A 82 -3.56 16.58 -12.08
CA GLN A 82 -3.36 17.90 -12.67
C GLN A 82 -3.06 18.89 -11.56
N VAL A 83 -2.04 19.70 -11.79
CA VAL A 83 -1.51 20.65 -10.83
C VAL A 83 -1.34 21.99 -11.51
N GLY A 84 -1.59 23.07 -10.78
CA GLY A 84 -1.43 24.40 -11.32
C GLY A 84 -1.25 25.47 -10.26
N ARG A 85 -1.02 26.69 -10.76
CA ARG A 85 -0.90 27.89 -9.95
C ARG A 85 -2.12 28.77 -10.19
N TRP A 86 -2.64 29.36 -9.13
CA TRP A 86 -3.59 30.44 -9.21
C TRP A 86 -2.89 31.79 -9.41
N ALA A 87 -3.44 32.60 -10.32
CA ALA A 87 -3.04 33.99 -10.50
C ALA A 87 -4.26 34.86 -10.85
N SER A 88 -4.29 36.08 -10.31
CA SER A 88 -5.37 37.03 -10.63
C SER A 88 -5.39 37.34 -12.13
N GLY A 89 -6.41 36.84 -12.84
CA GLY A 89 -6.56 36.98 -14.29
C GLY A 89 -6.25 35.70 -15.10
N ASP A 90 -5.95 34.59 -14.42
CA ASP A 90 -5.67 33.29 -15.03
C ASP A 90 -6.35 32.16 -14.23
N PRO A 91 -7.70 32.09 -14.26
CA PRO A 91 -8.48 31.12 -13.49
C PRO A 91 -8.33 29.68 -13.99
N ASP A 92 -7.73 29.48 -15.17
CA ASP A 92 -7.50 28.18 -15.79
C ASP A 92 -6.04 27.70 -15.62
N GLY A 93 -5.17 28.49 -14.97
CA GLY A 93 -3.81 28.15 -14.55
C GLY A 93 -2.79 27.96 -15.68
N THR A 94 -1.93 28.96 -15.93
CA THR A 94 -0.80 28.83 -16.84
C THR A 94 0.44 28.22 -16.16
N THR A 95 0.94 27.17 -16.82
CA THR A 95 2.19 26.40 -16.71
C THR A 95 3.28 26.85 -15.72
N PHE A 96 3.81 25.86 -14.99
CA PHE A 96 5.17 25.85 -14.44
C PHE A 96 6.18 26.50 -15.40
N ASN A 97 6.82 27.60 -14.99
CA ASN A 97 7.80 28.27 -15.84
C ASN A 97 9.15 27.54 -15.77
N ALA A 98 9.94 27.61 -16.85
CA ALA A 98 11.21 26.90 -16.97
C ALA A 98 12.35 27.41 -16.05
N ALA A 99 12.05 28.29 -15.08
CA ALA A 99 13.05 28.94 -14.23
C ALA A 99 13.06 28.43 -12.77
N VAL A 100 12.18 27.49 -12.43
CA VAL A 100 12.05 26.94 -11.06
C VAL A 100 11.96 25.40 -11.15
N ASN A 101 12.54 24.72 -10.18
CA ASN A 101 12.37 23.27 -10.00
C ASN A 101 11.06 23.03 -9.25
N TYR A 102 10.22 22.15 -9.79
CA TYR A 102 9.00 21.70 -9.15
C TYR A 102 9.15 20.21 -8.87
N GLU A 103 8.78 19.79 -7.67
CA GLU A 103 8.83 18.40 -7.26
C GLU A 103 7.41 17.87 -7.08
N LEU A 104 7.13 16.74 -7.73
CA LEU A 104 5.90 15.99 -7.63
C LEU A 104 6.25 14.71 -6.86
N GLN A 105 5.96 14.68 -5.57
CA GLN A 105 6.08 13.48 -4.76
C GLN A 105 4.76 12.70 -4.84
N VAL A 106 4.83 11.45 -5.31
CA VAL A 106 3.68 10.53 -5.43
C VAL A 106 4.06 9.26 -4.69
N SER A 107 3.37 8.97 -3.60
CA SER A 107 3.47 7.68 -2.91
C SER A 107 2.24 6.83 -3.25
N LEU A 108 2.49 5.62 -3.72
CA LEU A 108 1.49 4.61 -3.99
C LEU A 108 1.78 3.44 -3.07
N THR A 109 0.88 3.16 -2.11
CA THR A 109 0.92 1.89 -1.41
C THR A 109 -0.02 0.94 -2.12
N PRO A 110 0.48 -0.10 -2.82
CA PRO A 110 -0.40 -1.17 -3.26
C PRO A 110 -1.04 -1.80 -2.02
N PRO A 111 -2.34 -2.17 -2.05
CA PRO A 111 -2.86 -3.06 -1.04
C PRO A 111 -1.99 -4.32 -1.00
N THR A 112 -1.70 -4.85 0.18
CA THR A 112 -1.18 -6.21 0.33
C THR A 112 -2.24 -7.14 -0.25
N VAL A 113 -2.07 -7.51 -1.50
CA VAL A 113 -2.89 -8.50 -2.18
C VAL A 113 -2.10 -9.78 -2.17
N THR A 114 -2.69 -10.80 -1.57
CA THR A 114 -2.22 -12.16 -1.74
C THR A 114 -3.02 -12.78 -2.87
N ASP A 115 -2.34 -13.43 -3.80
CA ASP A 115 -2.88 -13.90 -5.06
C ASP A 115 -2.88 -15.43 -5.17
N PRO A 116 -3.74 -16.15 -4.42
CA PRO A 116 -3.84 -17.59 -4.55
C PRO A 116 -4.26 -18.00 -5.97
N LEU A 117 -3.82 -19.20 -6.37
CA LEU A 117 -4.26 -19.84 -7.60
C LEU A 117 -5.52 -20.65 -7.36
N ILE A 118 -6.55 -20.43 -8.17
CA ILE A 118 -7.84 -21.13 -8.08
C ILE A 118 -8.14 -21.80 -9.42
N LEU A 119 -8.44 -23.10 -9.39
CA LEU A 119 -8.70 -23.92 -10.57
C LEU A 119 -10.20 -24.08 -10.80
N ASP A 120 -10.71 -23.75 -11.99
CA ASP A 120 -12.11 -24.00 -12.37
C ASP A 120 -12.33 -25.51 -12.61
N LEU A 121 -12.78 -26.20 -11.57
CA LEU A 121 -12.98 -27.64 -11.56
C LEU A 121 -14.32 -28.00 -12.19
N GLY A 122 -15.34 -27.17 -11.98
CA GLY A 122 -16.73 -27.39 -12.44
C GLY A 122 -17.03 -26.89 -13.85
N GLN A 123 -16.10 -26.14 -14.48
CA GLN A 123 -16.29 -25.44 -15.76
C GLN A 123 -17.48 -24.47 -15.74
N ASN A 124 -17.73 -23.87 -14.59
CA ASN A 124 -18.81 -22.90 -14.34
C ASN A 124 -18.29 -21.48 -14.13
N GLY A 125 -16.96 -21.27 -14.22
CA GLY A 125 -16.30 -20.00 -13.95
C GLY A 125 -16.26 -19.66 -12.47
N TYR A 126 -15.61 -18.53 -12.18
CA TYR A 126 -15.29 -18.13 -10.82
C TYR A 126 -16.33 -17.18 -10.22
N THR A 127 -16.48 -17.28 -8.91
CA THR A 127 -17.21 -16.32 -8.07
C THR A 127 -16.49 -16.21 -6.75
N PHE A 128 -16.38 -14.98 -6.25
CA PHE A 128 -15.73 -14.67 -4.99
C PHE A 128 -16.69 -13.95 -4.04
N SER A 129 -16.48 -14.10 -2.75
CA SER A 129 -17.20 -13.32 -1.74
C SER A 129 -16.64 -11.90 -1.60
N SER A 130 -17.40 -11.03 -0.95
CA SER A 130 -16.84 -9.77 -0.44
C SER A 130 -16.09 -10.03 0.87
N ILE A 131 -15.25 -9.08 1.33
CA ILE A 131 -14.63 -9.14 2.67
C ILE A 131 -15.66 -9.48 3.77
N ALA A 132 -16.85 -8.86 3.73
CA ALA A 132 -17.87 -9.00 4.77
C ALA A 132 -18.47 -10.41 4.84
N GLU A 133 -18.36 -11.17 3.75
CA GLU A 133 -18.79 -12.56 3.59
C GLU A 133 -17.58 -13.49 3.37
N GLY A 134 -16.39 -12.98 3.69
CA GLY A 134 -15.13 -13.71 3.59
C GLY A 134 -14.89 -14.62 4.79
N VAL A 135 -13.68 -15.17 4.85
CA VAL A 135 -13.25 -16.07 5.93
C VAL A 135 -12.17 -15.43 6.79
N SER A 136 -11.84 -16.06 7.92
CA SER A 136 -10.68 -15.67 8.73
C SER A 136 -9.50 -16.59 8.45
N PHE A 137 -8.51 -16.13 7.69
CA PHE A 137 -7.36 -16.93 7.24
C PHE A 137 -6.09 -16.09 7.29
N ASP A 138 -4.97 -16.71 7.67
CA ASP A 138 -3.63 -16.11 7.64
C ASP A 138 -3.11 -16.20 6.21
N ILE A 139 -3.51 -15.28 5.34
CA ILE A 139 -3.26 -15.41 3.90
C ILE A 139 -1.86 -14.92 3.52
N ASN A 140 -1.21 -14.11 4.37
CA ASN A 140 0.13 -13.59 4.13
C ASN A 140 1.24 -14.36 4.89
N GLY A 141 0.88 -15.35 5.71
CA GLY A 141 1.81 -16.23 6.42
C GLY A 141 2.53 -15.55 7.58
N ASP A 142 2.00 -14.45 8.13
CA ASP A 142 2.63 -13.70 9.21
C ASP A 142 2.32 -14.24 10.62
N GLY A 143 1.39 -15.19 10.72
CA GLY A 143 0.92 -15.80 11.96
C GLY A 143 -0.35 -15.15 12.53
N THR A 144 -0.85 -14.08 11.91
CA THR A 144 -2.12 -13.42 12.20
C THR A 144 -3.16 -13.87 11.18
N ARG A 145 -4.43 -13.95 11.60
CA ARG A 145 -5.53 -14.22 10.65
C ARG A 145 -6.21 -12.92 10.28
N GLU A 146 -6.39 -12.70 8.99
CA GLU A 146 -7.13 -11.57 8.46
C GLU A 146 -8.53 -12.00 8.04
N GLN A 147 -9.43 -11.04 7.91
CA GLN A 147 -10.71 -11.28 7.26
C GLN A 147 -10.48 -11.13 5.74
N VAL A 148 -10.58 -12.21 4.97
CA VAL A 148 -10.18 -12.25 3.55
C VAL A 148 -11.41 -12.57 2.70
N ALA A 149 -11.63 -11.82 1.62
CA ALA A 149 -12.56 -12.23 0.57
C ALA A 149 -12.18 -13.62 0.07
N TRP A 150 -13.15 -14.47 -0.26
CA TRP A 150 -12.87 -15.90 -0.42
C TRP A 150 -13.44 -16.49 -1.69
N ASN A 151 -12.93 -17.67 -2.05
CA ASN A 151 -13.48 -18.49 -3.12
C ASN A 151 -14.89 -18.95 -2.75
N SER A 152 -15.88 -18.63 -3.59
CA SER A 152 -17.28 -19.02 -3.38
C SER A 152 -17.89 -19.76 -4.58
N SER A 153 -17.10 -20.12 -5.60
CA SER A 153 -17.59 -20.86 -6.77
C SER A 153 -17.73 -22.37 -6.55
N GLY A 154 -17.17 -22.90 -5.44
CA GLY A 154 -17.01 -24.33 -5.22
C GLY A 154 -15.84 -24.94 -5.99
N ASP A 155 -15.00 -24.10 -6.59
CA ASP A 155 -13.71 -24.45 -7.17
C ASP A 155 -12.64 -24.67 -6.10
N GLY A 156 -11.43 -25.08 -6.50
CA GLY A 156 -10.37 -25.41 -5.55
C GLY A 156 -9.18 -24.45 -5.59
N LEU A 157 -8.70 -24.06 -4.40
CA LEU A 157 -7.41 -23.39 -4.24
C LEU A 157 -6.28 -24.41 -4.45
N LEU A 158 -5.24 -24.02 -5.19
CA LEU A 158 -4.04 -24.83 -5.33
C LEU A 158 -3.16 -24.67 -4.09
N ALA A 159 -2.73 -25.81 -3.52
CA ALA A 159 -2.02 -25.84 -2.26
C ALA A 159 -0.94 -26.93 -2.23
N MET A 160 -0.08 -26.88 -1.20
CA MET A 160 0.85 -27.94 -0.86
C MET A 160 1.08 -27.92 0.66
N ASP A 161 0.76 -29.02 1.34
CA ASP A 161 1.07 -29.18 2.77
C ASP A 161 2.59 -29.30 2.94
N LEU A 162 3.21 -28.21 3.40
CA LEU A 162 4.67 -28.08 3.48
C LEU A 162 5.20 -28.62 4.81
N ASN A 163 4.36 -28.60 5.84
CA ASN A 163 4.76 -28.95 7.19
C ASN A 163 4.35 -30.41 7.58
N GLY A 164 3.52 -31.06 6.76
CA GLY A 164 3.08 -32.44 6.89
C GLY A 164 2.03 -32.67 7.98
N ASN A 165 1.27 -31.64 8.37
CA ASN A 165 0.23 -31.75 9.39
C ASN A 165 -1.12 -32.23 8.83
N GLY A 166 -1.25 -32.38 7.51
CA GLY A 166 -2.46 -32.79 6.82
C GLY A 166 -3.52 -31.69 6.68
N LEU A 167 -3.13 -30.43 6.88
CA LEU A 167 -3.98 -29.24 6.78
C LEU A 167 -3.31 -28.21 5.86
N ILE A 168 -4.11 -27.30 5.31
CA ILE A 168 -3.64 -26.06 4.73
C ILE A 168 -4.11 -24.95 5.66
N ASP A 169 -3.19 -24.41 6.46
CA ASP A 169 -3.57 -23.55 7.60
C ASP A 169 -3.11 -22.09 7.50
N ASN A 170 -2.31 -21.76 6.47
CA ASN A 170 -1.88 -20.40 6.17
C ASN A 170 -1.40 -20.22 4.71
N GLY A 171 -1.12 -18.99 4.32
CA GLY A 171 -0.76 -18.57 2.97
C GLY A 171 0.57 -19.10 2.45
N THR A 172 1.48 -19.55 3.33
CA THR A 172 2.73 -20.20 2.91
C THR A 172 2.48 -21.58 2.29
N GLU A 173 1.31 -22.18 2.50
CA GLU A 173 0.92 -23.47 1.93
C GLU A 173 -0.02 -23.34 0.71
N LEU A 174 -0.39 -22.10 0.38
CA LEU A 174 -1.07 -21.72 -0.85
C LEU A 174 -0.08 -21.11 -1.83
N PHE A 175 -0.34 -21.25 -3.14
CA PHE A 175 0.49 -20.61 -4.15
C PHE A 175 0.24 -19.11 -4.18
N THR A 176 1.04 -18.40 -3.38
CA THR A 176 1.01 -16.96 -3.10
C THR A 176 2.45 -16.43 -3.17
N PRO A 177 2.70 -15.10 -3.02
CA PRO A 177 4.05 -14.55 -3.05
C PRO A 177 4.93 -15.05 -1.89
N VAL A 178 4.29 -15.53 -0.81
CA VAL A 178 4.93 -16.03 0.42
C VAL A 178 5.00 -17.56 0.49
N PHE A 179 4.70 -18.26 -0.60
CA PHE A 179 4.71 -19.74 -0.62
C PHE A 179 6.01 -20.33 -0.06
N GLY A 180 5.87 -21.23 0.91
CA GLY A 180 6.94 -21.82 1.71
C GLY A 180 7.79 -20.80 2.45
N THR A 181 9.07 -20.73 2.11
CA THR A 181 9.99 -19.70 2.62
C THR A 181 10.42 -18.74 1.51
N GLY A 182 9.67 -18.72 0.41
CA GLY A 182 9.97 -17.94 -0.77
C GLY A 182 9.58 -16.47 -0.62
N SER A 183 9.99 -15.69 -1.62
CA SER A 183 9.54 -14.33 -1.86
C SER A 183 9.38 -14.20 -3.36
N PHE A 184 8.26 -14.69 -3.86
CA PHE A 184 7.92 -14.66 -5.27
C PHE A 184 7.25 -13.33 -5.62
N SER A 185 7.28 -12.96 -6.91
CA SER A 185 6.57 -11.78 -7.40
C SER A 185 5.07 -12.02 -7.49
N SER A 186 4.64 -13.29 -7.57
CA SER A 186 3.24 -13.71 -7.71
C SER A 186 3.06 -15.18 -7.33
N GLY A 187 1.82 -15.62 -7.08
CA GLY A 187 1.49 -17.03 -6.85
C GLY A 187 1.82 -17.94 -8.05
N ALA A 188 1.66 -17.45 -9.28
CA ALA A 188 1.99 -18.19 -10.48
C ALA A 188 3.50 -18.37 -10.67
N GLU A 189 4.31 -17.40 -10.24
CA GLU A 189 5.76 -17.56 -10.18
C GLU A 189 6.16 -18.60 -9.12
N ALA A 190 5.46 -18.63 -7.97
CA ALA A 190 5.65 -19.67 -6.97
C ALA A 190 5.38 -21.07 -7.55
N LEU A 191 4.31 -21.24 -8.33
CA LEU A 191 4.01 -22.50 -9.01
C LEU A 191 5.07 -22.84 -10.08
N ALA A 192 5.47 -21.86 -10.89
CA ALA A 192 6.50 -22.04 -11.92
C ALA A 192 7.86 -22.47 -11.34
N SER A 193 8.14 -22.12 -10.08
CA SER A 193 9.36 -22.57 -9.39
C SER A 193 9.44 -24.09 -9.18
N LEU A 194 8.30 -24.80 -9.32
CA LEU A 194 8.21 -26.25 -9.20
C LEU A 194 8.48 -27.01 -10.51
N ASP A 195 8.57 -26.31 -11.65
CA ASP A 195 8.90 -26.88 -12.95
C ASP A 195 10.39 -27.25 -12.97
N SER A 196 10.66 -28.53 -12.71
CA SER A 196 11.98 -29.08 -12.46
C SER A 196 12.71 -29.47 -13.74
N ASN A 197 11.97 -29.73 -14.82
CA ASN A 197 12.51 -30.09 -16.13
C ASN A 197 12.49 -28.90 -17.12
N HIS A 198 11.90 -27.78 -16.72
CA HIS A 198 11.77 -26.52 -17.47
C HIS A 198 11.04 -26.69 -18.79
N ASP A 199 9.94 -27.46 -18.80
CA ASP A 199 9.11 -27.69 -19.98
C ASP A 199 7.81 -26.87 -20.01
N GLU A 200 7.67 -25.90 -19.08
CA GLU A 200 6.52 -25.00 -18.94
C GLU A 200 5.23 -25.72 -18.50
N LEU A 201 5.36 -26.96 -17.99
CA LEU A 201 4.28 -27.72 -17.42
C LEU A 201 4.66 -28.18 -16.02
N ILE A 202 3.71 -28.07 -15.10
CA ILE A 202 3.76 -28.77 -13.82
C ILE A 202 3.01 -30.09 -14.01
N ASP A 203 3.76 -31.19 -14.14
CA ASP A 203 3.21 -32.50 -14.45
C ASP A 203 3.96 -33.65 -13.74
N SER A 204 3.60 -34.90 -14.04
CA SER A 204 4.20 -36.09 -13.41
C SER A 204 5.72 -36.25 -13.60
N ASN A 205 6.35 -35.48 -14.49
CA ASN A 205 7.80 -35.40 -14.66
C ASN A 205 8.46 -34.48 -13.62
N ASP A 206 7.68 -33.70 -12.87
CA ASP A 206 8.16 -32.85 -11.80
C ASP A 206 8.11 -33.52 -10.44
N GLN A 207 9.19 -33.35 -9.69
CA GLN A 207 9.33 -33.96 -8.37
C GLN A 207 8.24 -33.50 -7.40
N ALA A 208 7.77 -32.26 -7.51
CA ALA A 208 6.78 -31.68 -6.61
C ALA A 208 5.32 -32.02 -6.97
N PHE A 209 5.04 -32.49 -8.20
CA PHE A 209 3.67 -32.64 -8.70
C PHE A 209 2.79 -33.54 -7.83
N GLN A 210 3.35 -34.62 -7.29
CA GLN A 210 2.60 -35.56 -6.43
C GLN A 210 2.25 -34.99 -5.05
N ASN A 211 2.85 -33.87 -4.65
CA ASN A 211 2.59 -33.21 -3.37
C ASN A 211 1.55 -32.10 -3.52
N LEU A 212 1.17 -31.74 -4.74
CA LEU A 212 0.16 -30.72 -4.97
C LEU A 212 -1.22 -31.22 -4.55
N LEU A 213 -1.94 -30.32 -3.89
CA LEU A 213 -3.28 -30.52 -3.36
C LEU A 213 -4.23 -29.48 -3.94
N ILE A 214 -5.50 -29.84 -3.93
CA ILE A 214 -6.62 -28.96 -4.23
C ILE A 214 -7.43 -28.86 -2.95
N TRP A 215 -7.55 -27.64 -2.42
CA TRP A 215 -8.40 -27.34 -1.28
C TRP A 215 -9.72 -26.75 -1.76
N LYS A 216 -10.79 -27.53 -1.59
CA LYS A 216 -12.17 -27.08 -1.76
C LYS A 216 -12.77 -26.86 -0.37
N ASP A 217 -12.70 -25.63 0.10
CA ASP A 217 -13.38 -25.18 1.32
C ASP A 217 -14.90 -25.20 1.07
N LEU A 218 -15.57 -26.26 1.55
CA LEU A 218 -16.95 -26.60 1.18
C LEU A 218 -17.99 -25.81 1.98
N ASP A 219 -17.64 -25.40 3.20
CA ASP A 219 -18.50 -24.59 4.07
C ASP A 219 -18.06 -23.13 4.18
N ALA A 220 -16.95 -22.77 3.52
CA ALA A 220 -16.40 -21.43 3.41
C ALA A 220 -16.08 -20.85 4.78
N ASP A 221 -15.40 -21.62 5.63
CA ASP A 221 -14.99 -21.21 6.98
C ASP A 221 -13.49 -20.85 7.09
N GLY A 222 -12.71 -21.09 6.03
CA GLY A 222 -11.28 -20.83 5.99
C GLY A 222 -10.43 -21.84 6.78
N SER A 223 -10.98 -23.00 7.14
CA SER A 223 -10.28 -24.09 7.80
C SER A 223 -10.29 -25.33 6.91
N THR A 224 -9.22 -26.11 6.93
CA THR A 224 -9.22 -27.39 6.22
C THR A 224 -9.99 -28.45 7.02
N ASP A 225 -11.05 -28.99 6.43
CA ASP A 225 -11.84 -30.09 7.01
C ASP A 225 -11.66 -31.45 6.31
N GLU A 226 -12.17 -32.52 6.95
CA GLU A 226 -12.13 -33.87 6.38
C GLU A 226 -12.94 -33.93 5.08
N GLY A 227 -12.25 -34.26 3.98
CA GLY A 227 -12.85 -34.38 2.65
C GLY A 227 -12.71 -33.15 1.77
N GLU A 228 -12.06 -32.09 2.25
CA GLU A 228 -11.85 -30.85 1.50
C GLU A 228 -10.54 -30.82 0.70
N LEU A 229 -9.56 -31.64 1.09
CA LEU A 229 -8.31 -31.80 0.37
C LEU A 229 -8.38 -33.01 -0.57
N THR A 230 -8.10 -32.77 -1.85
CA THR A 230 -7.93 -33.83 -2.84
C THR A 230 -6.60 -33.67 -3.57
N SER A 231 -6.05 -34.77 -4.10
CA SER A 231 -4.87 -34.70 -4.97
C SER A 231 -5.27 -34.23 -6.37
N LEU A 232 -4.32 -33.66 -7.13
CA LEU A 232 -4.54 -33.35 -8.56
C LEU A 232 -5.01 -34.59 -9.34
N SER A 233 -4.45 -35.76 -9.02
CA SER A 233 -4.84 -37.01 -9.66
C SER A 233 -6.28 -37.43 -9.36
N ASP A 234 -6.78 -37.18 -8.15
CA ASP A 234 -8.17 -37.50 -7.77
C ASP A 234 -9.17 -36.59 -8.50
N GLU A 235 -8.79 -35.33 -8.76
CA GLU A 235 -9.56 -34.41 -9.60
C GLU A 235 -9.32 -34.62 -11.11
N GLY A 236 -8.53 -35.63 -11.48
CA GLY A 236 -8.25 -35.98 -12.87
C GLY A 236 -7.40 -34.94 -13.61
N ILE A 237 -6.59 -34.16 -12.91
CA ILE A 237 -5.66 -33.19 -13.48
C ILE A 237 -4.35 -33.88 -13.86
N LYS A 238 -3.93 -33.68 -15.11
CA LYS A 238 -2.74 -34.28 -15.73
C LYS A 238 -1.55 -33.31 -15.71
N SER A 239 -1.79 -32.02 -15.98
CA SER A 239 -0.76 -30.99 -15.97
C SER A 239 -1.35 -29.60 -15.78
N ILE A 240 -0.56 -28.66 -15.25
CA ILE A 240 -0.89 -27.24 -15.15
C ILE A 240 0.15 -26.45 -15.95
N SER A 241 -0.27 -25.55 -16.84
CA SER A 241 0.66 -24.74 -17.64
C SER A 241 1.20 -23.56 -16.84
N VAL A 242 2.49 -23.29 -16.96
CA VAL A 242 3.17 -22.12 -16.39
C VAL A 242 4.09 -21.49 -17.44
N PRO A 243 4.33 -20.17 -17.43
CA PRO A 243 3.73 -19.17 -16.54
C PRO A 243 2.27 -18.87 -16.88
N SER A 244 1.57 -18.20 -15.97
CA SER A 244 0.26 -17.62 -16.27
C SER A 244 0.37 -16.49 -17.30
N THR A 245 -0.74 -16.18 -17.98
CA THR A 245 -0.86 -14.99 -18.82
C THR A 245 -1.33 -13.82 -17.96
N PRO A 246 -0.57 -12.73 -17.84
CA PRO A 246 -0.99 -11.56 -17.07
C PRO A 246 -2.29 -10.97 -17.63
N THR A 247 -3.20 -10.63 -16.74
CA THR A 247 -4.47 -9.99 -17.06
C THR A 247 -4.80 -8.92 -16.02
N SER A 248 -5.93 -8.23 -16.21
CA SER A 248 -6.43 -7.23 -15.27
C SER A 248 -7.92 -7.12 -15.56
N ASN A 249 -8.60 -8.15 -15.03
CA ASN A 249 -10.04 -8.34 -15.07
C ASN A 249 -10.57 -8.28 -13.63
N GLU A 250 -11.88 -8.13 -13.46
CA GLU A 250 -12.52 -8.18 -12.15
C GLU A 250 -13.63 -9.22 -12.19
N ILE A 251 -13.70 -10.06 -11.15
CA ILE A 251 -14.78 -11.03 -10.94
C ILE A 251 -15.29 -10.84 -9.50
N SER A 252 -16.58 -10.60 -9.34
CA SER A 252 -17.21 -10.41 -8.00
C SER A 252 -16.52 -9.36 -7.11
N GLY A 253 -15.90 -8.33 -7.69
CA GLY A 253 -15.17 -7.30 -6.95
C GLY A 253 -13.73 -7.68 -6.55
N GLN A 254 -13.26 -8.87 -6.94
CA GLN A 254 -11.86 -9.31 -6.76
C GLN A 254 -11.10 -9.19 -8.08
N GLU A 255 -9.85 -8.73 -8.02
CA GLU A 255 -9.02 -8.52 -9.21
C GLU A 255 -8.37 -9.83 -9.65
N VAL A 256 -8.57 -10.21 -10.90
CA VAL A 256 -7.85 -11.31 -11.53
C VAL A 256 -6.64 -10.73 -12.25
N ILE A 257 -5.45 -11.19 -11.87
CA ILE A 257 -4.16 -10.66 -12.33
C ILE A 257 -3.41 -11.64 -13.24
N GLY A 258 -3.81 -12.91 -13.23
CA GLY A 258 -3.25 -13.94 -14.11
C GLY A 258 -4.29 -14.99 -14.48
N GLU A 259 -4.19 -15.53 -15.71
CA GLU A 259 -5.01 -16.63 -16.19
C GLU A 259 -4.11 -17.71 -16.81
N GLY A 260 -4.40 -18.97 -16.54
CA GLY A 260 -3.70 -20.09 -17.16
C GLY A 260 -4.62 -21.29 -17.41
N VAL A 261 -4.02 -22.39 -17.87
CA VAL A 261 -4.75 -23.57 -18.31
C VAL A 261 -4.21 -24.80 -17.60
N PHE A 262 -5.09 -25.74 -17.27
CA PHE A 262 -4.68 -27.08 -16.89
C PHE A 262 -5.31 -28.11 -17.84
N THR A 263 -4.63 -29.24 -18.00
CA THR A 263 -5.11 -30.36 -18.82
C THR A 263 -5.57 -31.47 -17.92
N ARG A 264 -6.74 -32.04 -18.20
CA ARG A 264 -7.28 -33.22 -17.51
C ARG A 264 -6.78 -34.51 -18.17
N THR A 265 -6.93 -35.62 -17.46
CA THR A 265 -6.54 -36.96 -17.93
C THR A 265 -7.33 -37.44 -19.16
N ASP A 266 -8.49 -36.86 -19.44
CA ASP A 266 -9.28 -37.08 -20.66
C ASP A 266 -8.92 -36.11 -21.81
N ASP A 267 -7.80 -35.38 -21.66
CA ASP A 267 -7.27 -34.35 -22.54
C ASP A 267 -8.20 -33.13 -22.72
N SER A 268 -9.26 -32.99 -21.91
CA SER A 268 -10.01 -31.73 -21.82
C SER A 268 -9.22 -30.67 -21.06
N SER A 269 -9.46 -29.41 -21.38
CA SER A 269 -8.80 -28.27 -20.71
C SER A 269 -9.72 -27.66 -19.65
N GLY A 270 -9.13 -27.17 -18.56
CA GLY A 270 -9.74 -26.24 -17.61
C GLY A 270 -8.89 -24.97 -17.50
N SER A 271 -9.41 -23.94 -16.84
CA SER A 271 -8.64 -22.73 -16.56
C SER A 271 -8.27 -22.65 -15.08
N TYR A 272 -7.23 -21.89 -14.77
CA TYR A 272 -7.00 -21.40 -13.42
C TYR A 272 -6.82 -19.89 -13.47
N VAL A 273 -7.11 -19.22 -12.35
CA VAL A 273 -6.87 -17.80 -12.16
C VAL A 273 -5.93 -17.58 -10.98
N GLU A 274 -5.14 -16.53 -11.11
CA GLU A 274 -4.42 -15.88 -10.03
C GLU A 274 -5.24 -14.65 -9.64
N VAL A 275 -5.81 -14.67 -8.43
CA VAL A 275 -6.79 -13.68 -7.97
C VAL A 275 -6.29 -12.94 -6.75
N ALA A 276 -6.17 -11.62 -6.85
CA ALA A 276 -5.89 -10.74 -5.73
C ALA A 276 -7.15 -10.61 -4.85
N LEU A 277 -7.19 -11.37 -3.76
CA LEU A 277 -8.31 -11.34 -2.82
C LEU A 277 -8.17 -10.12 -1.88
N GLU A 278 -9.25 -9.34 -1.77
CA GLU A 278 -9.33 -8.22 -0.84
C GLU A 278 -9.22 -8.73 0.60
N ILE A 279 -8.26 -8.19 1.35
CA ILE A 279 -8.08 -8.45 2.77
C ILE A 279 -8.66 -7.27 3.55
N ALA A 280 -9.55 -7.52 4.51
CA ALA A 280 -9.91 -6.53 5.51
C ALA A 280 -8.66 -6.26 6.32
N THR A 281 -8.17 -5.02 6.25
CA THR A 281 -7.10 -4.52 7.09
C THR A 281 -7.61 -4.40 8.53
N ASN A 282 -7.85 -5.53 9.18
CA ASN A 282 -8.03 -5.68 10.62
C ASN A 282 -6.71 -6.04 11.29
N ALA A 283 -5.60 -6.04 10.54
CA ALA A 283 -4.28 -6.03 11.13
C ALA A 283 -4.24 -4.93 12.21
N PRO A 284 -3.83 -5.22 13.47
CA PRO A 284 -3.38 -4.14 14.34
C PRO A 284 -2.39 -3.33 13.50
N PRO A 285 -2.49 -1.99 13.42
CA PRO A 285 -1.82 -1.20 12.39
C PRO A 285 -0.38 -1.68 12.27
N GLU A 286 -0.12 -2.54 11.28
CA GLU A 286 1.23 -2.91 10.96
C GLU A 286 1.79 -1.59 10.50
N ASN A 287 2.85 -1.14 11.16
CA ASN A 287 3.47 0.14 10.86
C ASN A 287 3.61 0.29 9.35
N LYS A 288 2.70 1.02 8.71
CA LYS A 288 2.68 1.17 7.26
C LYS A 288 3.96 1.88 6.88
N LEU A 289 4.76 1.27 6.00
CA LEU A 289 6.05 1.83 5.62
C LEU A 289 5.85 3.04 4.69
N LEU A 290 6.40 4.18 5.07
CA LEU A 290 6.55 5.36 4.23
C LEU A 290 8.04 5.64 4.05
N ALA A 291 8.53 5.64 2.82
CA ALA A 291 9.94 5.84 2.50
C ALA A 291 10.14 7.06 1.59
N GLY A 292 11.11 7.94 1.92
CA GLY A 292 11.49 9.12 1.14
C GLY A 292 12.38 8.76 -0.06
N GLY A 293 13.53 8.14 0.22
CA GLY A 293 14.44 7.64 -0.82
C GLY A 293 15.77 8.40 -0.85
N GLU A 294 16.17 8.88 -2.02
CA GLU A 294 17.35 9.76 -2.15
C GLU A 294 16.88 11.22 -2.27
N GLY A 295 17.41 12.13 -1.45
CA GLY A 295 17.08 13.55 -1.48
C GLY A 295 16.69 14.09 -0.11
N ASP A 296 16.32 15.38 -0.05
CA ASP A 296 15.78 15.97 1.18
C ASP A 296 14.25 15.82 1.14
N ASP A 297 13.70 14.86 1.88
CA ASP A 297 12.28 14.47 1.82
C ASP A 297 11.44 15.06 2.96
N VAL A 298 10.11 15.10 2.76
CA VAL A 298 9.15 15.47 3.83
C VAL A 298 8.10 14.37 3.97
N LEU A 299 8.17 13.62 5.06
CA LEU A 299 7.34 12.46 5.33
C LEU A 299 6.21 12.81 6.29
N PHE A 300 4.96 12.52 5.92
CA PHE A 300 3.78 12.77 6.74
C PHE A 300 3.17 11.46 7.23
N GLY A 301 3.03 11.30 8.54
CA GLY A 301 2.20 10.23 9.11
C GLY A 301 0.73 10.35 8.68
N LEU A 302 0.03 9.22 8.53
CA LEU A 302 -1.40 9.22 8.25
C LEU A 302 -2.18 9.33 9.56
N PRO A 303 -3.27 10.11 9.56
CA PRO A 303 -4.02 10.27 10.79
C PRO A 303 -4.59 8.97 11.36
N GLY A 304 -4.29 8.68 12.63
CA GLY A 304 -4.82 7.54 13.38
C GLY A 304 -4.34 6.16 12.93
N ILE A 305 -3.25 6.09 12.17
CA ILE A 305 -2.60 4.84 11.76
C ILE A 305 -1.15 4.93 12.21
N ALA A 306 -0.62 3.85 12.80
CA ALA A 306 0.81 3.80 13.14
C ALA A 306 1.61 3.44 11.88
N GLU A 307 2.73 4.13 11.64
CA GLU A 307 3.59 3.95 10.48
C GLU A 307 5.06 3.71 10.81
N THR A 308 5.81 3.16 9.86
CA THR A 308 7.28 3.22 9.86
C THR A 308 7.69 4.26 8.83
N LEU A 309 8.28 5.37 9.26
CA LEU A 309 8.80 6.43 8.40
C LEU A 309 10.31 6.22 8.20
N THR A 310 10.76 6.12 6.94
CA THR A 310 12.17 5.97 6.56
C THR A 310 12.55 7.12 5.63
N GLY A 311 13.43 8.02 6.06
CA GLY A 311 13.87 9.16 5.26
C GLY A 311 14.68 8.71 4.05
N GLY A 312 15.69 7.88 4.28
CA GLY A 312 16.65 7.45 3.28
C GLY A 312 17.95 8.25 3.38
N THR A 313 18.38 8.87 2.28
CA THR A 313 19.61 9.69 2.27
C THR A 313 19.29 11.14 1.95
N GLY A 314 19.76 12.09 2.76
CA GLY A 314 19.53 13.52 2.61
C GLY A 314 18.87 14.09 3.86
N ALA A 315 18.60 15.40 3.86
CA ALA A 315 18.10 16.10 5.03
C ALA A 315 16.57 16.03 5.14
N ASP A 316 16.08 14.98 5.80
CA ASP A 316 14.67 14.63 5.80
C ASP A 316 13.88 15.33 6.91
N THR A 317 12.57 15.49 6.71
CA THR A 317 11.65 16.10 7.68
C THR A 317 10.47 15.17 7.94
N PHE A 318 10.36 14.67 9.17
CA PHE A 318 9.26 13.83 9.63
C PHE A 318 8.18 14.70 10.28
N VAL A 319 6.98 14.74 9.71
CA VAL A 319 5.88 15.60 10.13
C VAL A 319 4.82 14.81 10.87
N PHE A 320 4.53 15.20 12.11
CA PHE A 320 3.46 14.61 12.93
C PHE A 320 2.33 15.62 13.11
N ASN A 321 1.12 15.23 12.71
CA ASN A 321 -0.05 16.12 12.66
C ASN A 321 -1.25 15.63 13.48
N ASP A 322 -1.15 14.46 14.13
CA ASP A 322 -2.11 14.01 15.13
C ASP A 322 -1.45 13.23 16.29
N VAL A 323 -2.26 12.88 17.30
CA VAL A 323 -1.83 12.10 18.48
C VAL A 323 -2.52 10.74 18.59
N LYS A 324 -3.16 10.28 17.51
CA LYS A 324 -4.06 9.11 17.54
C LYS A 324 -3.33 7.80 17.34
N ALA A 325 -2.11 7.85 16.79
CA ALA A 325 -1.22 6.70 16.63
C ALA A 325 0.21 7.07 17.02
N VAL A 326 1.05 6.04 17.17
CA VAL A 326 2.47 6.19 17.49
C VAL A 326 3.29 5.68 16.32
N ASP A 327 3.98 6.58 15.64
CA ASP A 327 4.80 6.22 14.50
C ASP A 327 6.20 5.76 14.92
N LEU A 328 6.89 5.06 14.03
CA LEU A 328 8.28 4.66 14.15
C LEU A 328 9.11 5.37 13.08
N VAL A 329 10.04 6.22 13.49
CA VAL A 329 11.06 6.77 12.60
C VAL A 329 12.25 5.80 12.57
N ALA A 330 12.53 5.24 11.39
CA ALA A 330 13.45 4.12 11.21
C ALA A 330 14.92 4.53 11.20
N ASP A 331 15.25 5.69 10.64
CA ASP A 331 16.60 6.06 10.22
C ASP A 331 17.00 7.51 10.50
N TYR A 332 16.31 8.19 11.44
CA TYR A 332 16.64 9.57 11.82
C TYR A 332 18.13 9.76 12.16
N GLU A 333 18.77 10.71 11.49
CA GLU A 333 20.15 11.13 11.67
C GLU A 333 20.22 12.58 12.21
N PHE A 334 20.83 12.74 13.39
CA PHE A 334 20.89 14.05 14.04
C PHE A 334 21.87 15.00 13.31
N GLY A 335 21.38 16.20 12.98
CA GLY A 335 22.15 17.23 12.27
C GLY A 335 21.91 17.23 10.76
N GLU A 336 21.19 16.23 10.27
CA GLU A 336 20.69 16.12 8.90
C GLU A 336 19.16 16.24 8.92
N ASP A 337 18.51 15.41 9.73
CA ASP A 337 17.05 15.29 9.75
C ASP A 337 16.36 16.16 10.80
N LYS A 338 15.06 16.35 10.59
CA LYS A 338 14.19 17.20 11.41
C LYS A 338 12.85 16.54 11.69
N VAL A 339 12.23 16.93 12.80
CA VAL A 339 10.87 16.55 13.16
C VAL A 339 10.01 17.80 13.21
N ASP A 340 8.91 17.85 12.46
CA ASP A 340 8.01 18.99 12.42
C ASP A 340 6.72 18.72 13.21
N LEU A 341 6.49 19.53 14.23
CA LEU A 341 5.31 19.49 15.10
C LEU A 341 4.42 20.73 14.93
N THR A 342 4.70 21.59 13.95
CA THR A 342 4.05 22.89 13.76
C THR A 342 2.53 22.74 13.55
N SER A 343 2.08 21.68 12.89
CA SER A 343 0.65 21.43 12.69
C SER A 343 -0.06 20.87 13.93
N LEU A 344 0.68 20.24 14.84
CA LEU A 344 0.14 19.58 16.01
C LEU A 344 -0.05 20.53 17.19
N LEU A 345 0.89 21.46 17.33
CA LEU A 345 1.00 22.35 18.48
C LEU A 345 0.81 23.79 18.03
N HIS A 346 -0.03 24.53 18.74
CA HIS A 346 -0.23 25.97 18.54
C HIS A 346 0.00 26.64 19.88
N ILE A 347 1.22 27.11 20.13
CA ILE A 347 1.49 27.93 21.31
C ILE A 347 1.24 29.38 21.01
N GLY A 348 0.65 30.06 21.98
CA GLY A 348 0.91 31.48 22.15
C GLY A 348 2.34 31.68 22.68
N ASP A 349 2.50 32.42 23.77
CA ASP A 349 3.82 32.78 24.33
C ASP A 349 4.46 31.69 25.24
N GLY A 350 4.20 30.40 25.02
CA GLY A 350 4.66 29.28 25.88
C GLY A 350 6.09 28.79 25.59
N ASP A 351 6.75 28.14 26.56
CA ASP A 351 8.05 27.45 26.34
C ASP A 351 7.80 26.06 25.73
N ILE A 352 8.56 25.67 24.69
CA ILE A 352 8.43 24.36 24.05
C ILE A 352 8.59 23.20 25.04
N GLY A 353 9.37 23.40 26.11
CA GLY A 353 9.56 22.39 27.16
C GLY A 353 8.29 22.03 27.94
N ASP A 354 7.26 22.89 27.90
CA ASP A 354 5.95 22.61 28.48
C ASP A 354 5.08 21.73 27.57
N PHE A 355 5.44 21.60 26.28
CA PHE A 355 4.62 20.94 25.25
C PHE A 355 5.27 19.71 24.65
N VAL A 356 6.61 19.64 24.61
CA VAL A 356 7.33 18.57 23.92
C VAL A 356 8.43 18.02 24.81
N SER A 357 8.47 16.69 24.92
CA SER A 357 9.49 15.98 25.67
C SER A 357 10.03 14.80 24.88
N TYR A 358 11.35 14.61 24.92
CA TYR A 358 12.03 13.50 24.29
C TYR A 358 12.82 12.67 25.32
N ASP A 359 12.52 11.38 25.41
CA ASP A 359 13.26 10.41 26.24
C ASP A 359 14.25 9.65 25.36
N SER A 360 15.51 10.09 25.33
CA SER A 360 16.56 9.48 24.49
C SER A 360 16.96 8.06 24.90
N LEU A 361 16.63 7.60 26.12
CA LEU A 361 16.86 6.21 26.54
C LEU A 361 15.85 5.26 25.90
N LYS A 362 14.59 5.71 25.78
CA LYS A 362 13.50 4.96 25.15
C LYS A 362 13.36 5.26 23.67
N GLY A 363 13.88 6.40 23.20
CA GLY A 363 13.68 6.92 21.86
C GLY A 363 12.25 7.40 21.63
N THR A 364 11.54 7.90 22.63
CA THR A 364 10.12 8.27 22.51
C THR A 364 9.92 9.78 22.58
N LEU A 365 9.16 10.31 21.62
CA LEU A 365 8.73 11.71 21.57
C LEU A 365 7.29 11.81 22.06
N THR A 366 7.07 12.68 23.03
CA THR A 366 5.79 12.87 23.70
C THR A 366 5.38 14.33 23.62
N VAL A 367 4.08 14.58 23.40
CA VAL A 367 3.52 15.92 23.38
C VAL A 367 2.45 16.10 24.45
N ASP A 368 2.45 17.26 25.10
CA ASP A 368 1.38 17.79 25.92
C ASP A 368 0.65 18.86 25.09
N LEU A 369 -0.60 18.57 24.71
CA LEU A 369 -1.37 19.45 23.83
C LEU A 369 -1.93 20.68 24.55
N ASP A 370 -2.08 20.64 25.88
CA ASP A 370 -2.59 21.78 26.65
C ASP A 370 -1.49 22.65 27.24
N GLY A 371 -0.26 22.11 27.30
CA GLY A 371 0.95 22.84 27.70
C GLY A 371 0.94 23.31 29.14
N THR A 372 0.08 22.72 29.97
CA THR A 372 -0.01 23.08 31.38
C THR A 372 1.06 22.37 32.20
N GLY A 373 1.73 21.37 31.62
CA GLY A 373 2.64 20.46 32.34
C GLY A 373 1.91 19.57 33.36
N GLU A 374 0.58 19.63 33.38
CA GLU A 374 -0.33 18.96 34.32
C GLU A 374 -1.42 18.24 33.50
N GLY A 375 -1.02 17.19 32.75
CA GLY A 375 -1.90 16.39 31.89
C GLY A 375 -1.26 15.06 31.46
N GLU A 376 -2.03 14.17 30.81
CA GLU A 376 -1.47 12.94 30.19
C GLU A 376 -0.81 13.32 28.86
N ALA A 377 0.52 13.52 28.90
CA ALA A 377 1.31 13.67 27.69
C ALA A 377 1.20 12.40 26.83
N VAL A 378 0.99 12.58 25.52
CA VAL A 378 0.73 11.48 24.57
C VAL A 378 1.98 11.20 23.76
N THR A 379 2.39 9.93 23.69
CA THR A 379 3.48 9.53 22.80
C THR A 379 2.98 9.58 21.37
N ILE A 380 3.74 10.20 20.47
CA ILE A 380 3.38 10.36 19.06
C ILE A 380 4.35 9.67 18.12
N ALA A 381 5.59 9.50 18.56
CA ALA A 381 6.61 8.87 17.74
C ALA A 381 7.65 8.14 18.59
N SER A 382 8.24 7.12 17.99
CA SER A 382 9.38 6.37 18.48
C SER A 382 10.50 6.39 17.43
N PHE A 383 11.75 6.38 17.88
CA PHE A 383 12.92 6.48 17.02
C PHE A 383 13.77 5.23 17.18
N ASN A 384 13.94 4.47 16.09
CA ASN A 384 14.73 3.24 16.10
C ASN A 384 16.21 3.53 16.40
N SER A 385 16.76 4.62 15.84
CA SER A 385 18.15 5.04 16.06
C SER A 385 18.41 5.59 17.48
N ARG A 386 17.35 5.95 18.23
CA ARG A 386 17.41 6.57 19.57
C ARG A 386 18.48 7.67 19.65
N PRO A 387 18.38 8.71 18.81
CA PRO A 387 19.37 9.80 18.79
C PRO A 387 19.45 10.46 20.17
N GLN A 388 20.61 11.05 20.49
CA GLN A 388 20.75 11.76 21.77
C GLN A 388 19.93 13.06 21.82
N ASN A 389 19.76 13.70 20.67
CA ASN A 389 18.98 14.93 20.54
C ASN A 389 18.12 14.85 19.27
N LEU A 390 17.02 15.61 19.25
CA LEU A 390 16.18 15.80 18.07
C LEU A 390 16.19 17.27 17.65
N THR A 391 16.23 17.52 16.34
CA THR A 391 15.94 18.85 15.77
C THR A 391 14.44 18.97 15.54
N ILE A 392 13.76 19.75 16.39
CA ILE A 392 12.32 19.99 16.30
C ILE A 392 12.07 21.31 15.55
N ILE A 393 11.20 21.26 14.55
CA ILE A 393 10.56 22.41 13.93
C ILE A 393 9.25 22.64 14.65
N PHE A 394 9.10 23.84 15.19
CA PHE A 394 7.94 24.24 15.95
C PHE A 394 7.74 25.76 15.83
N ASP A 395 6.53 26.24 15.50
CA ASP A 395 6.18 27.66 15.24
C ASP A 395 7.22 28.42 14.38
N ASN A 396 7.69 27.78 13.30
CA ASN A 396 8.72 28.31 12.39
C ASN A 396 10.11 28.54 13.04
N GLY A 397 10.35 28.01 14.24
CA GLY A 397 11.63 27.98 14.94
C GLY A 397 12.28 26.60 14.96
N PHE A 398 13.60 26.57 15.19
CA PHE A 398 14.36 25.33 15.39
C PHE A 398 14.71 25.18 16.87
N HIS A 399 14.38 24.02 17.42
CA HIS A 399 14.65 23.66 18.80
C HIS A 399 15.44 22.35 18.85
N ILE A 400 16.36 22.26 19.81
CA ILE A 400 17.11 21.02 20.07
C ILE A 400 16.63 20.52 21.42
N LEU A 401 16.03 19.34 21.43
CA LEU A 401 15.61 18.62 22.64
C LEU A 401 16.59 17.52 22.99
#